data_AF-A0A653JBL5-F1
#
_entry.id   AF-A0A653JBL5-F1
#
_cell.length_a   1.000
_cell.length_b   1.000
_cell.length_c   1.000
_cell.angle_alpha   90.00
_cell.angle_beta   90.00
_cell.angle_gamma   90.00
#
_symmetry.space_group_name_H-M   'P 1'
#
loop_
_entity.id
_entity.type
_entity.pdbx_description
1 polymer ?
#
loop_
_entity_poly.entity_id
_entity_poly.type
_entity_poly.pdbx_seq_one_letter_code
_entity_poly.pdbx_strand_id
1 'polypeptide(L)'
;MPYLGAMSLFKRSGMWADVSPTGMIADFREVWRQAGGNRWRFAAVAAVCTFGVFYVMMGQEASAPHHPPKVTYITVFPAHRTDAEIEASNIANQKRKEALALDRARRDADVRNLYKELGRWSGMDVDKIAREADAQNAAEKKAELEAIRKRRQEANAELAAEGKPTAAPAAPASPPQ
;
A
#
# COMPACT_ATOMS: atom_id res chain seq x y z
N MET A 1 -39.72 -16.17 -68.04
CA MET A 1 -39.27 -15.36 -66.88
C MET A 1 -39.23 -16.27 -65.65
N PRO A 2 -38.27 -16.16 -64.72
CA PRO A 2 -36.92 -15.60 -64.78
C PRO A 2 -35.85 -16.47 -64.06
N TYR A 3 -34.63 -15.96 -64.09
CA TYR A 3 -33.39 -16.43 -63.48
C TYR A 3 -33.46 -16.59 -61.94
N LEU A 4 -33.02 -17.74 -61.42
CA LEU A 4 -32.63 -17.92 -60.02
C LEU A 4 -31.09 -17.84 -59.92
N GLY A 5 -30.58 -16.62 -59.93
CA GLY A 5 -29.20 -16.35 -59.49
C GLY A 5 -29.18 -16.27 -57.97
N ALA A 6 -28.43 -17.17 -57.33
CA ALA A 6 -28.22 -17.18 -55.89
C ALA A 6 -27.71 -15.81 -55.41
N MET A 7 -28.51 -15.12 -54.59
CA MET A 7 -28.06 -13.93 -53.86
C MET A 7 -27.00 -14.35 -52.84
N SER A 8 -25.73 -14.06 -53.16
CA SER A 8 -24.64 -14.02 -52.18
C SER A 8 -25.02 -13.04 -51.06
N LEU A 9 -25.31 -13.58 -49.87
CA LEU A 9 -25.81 -12.84 -48.70
C LEU A 9 -24.78 -11.91 -48.03
N PHE A 10 -23.54 -11.83 -48.55
CA PHE A 10 -22.52 -10.91 -48.06
C PHE A 10 -21.96 -10.07 -49.21
N LYS A 11 -22.43 -8.83 -49.32
CA LYS A 11 -21.75 -7.81 -50.15
C LYS A 11 -20.48 -7.40 -49.40
N ARG A 12 -19.31 -7.81 -49.90
CA ARG A 12 -18.04 -7.25 -49.43
C ARG A 12 -18.01 -5.78 -49.87
N SER A 13 -18.01 -4.84 -48.93
CA SER A 13 -17.97 -3.40 -49.22
C SER A 13 -16.82 -2.73 -48.45
N GLY A 14 -16.24 -1.69 -49.07
CA GLY A 14 -15.12 -0.92 -48.50
C GLY A 14 -13.77 -1.64 -48.57
N MET A 15 -12.87 -1.32 -47.63
CA MET A 15 -11.50 -1.89 -47.51
C MET A 15 -11.47 -3.43 -47.49
N TRP A 16 -12.58 -4.08 -47.12
CA TRP A 16 -12.73 -5.53 -47.00
C TRP A 16 -13.13 -6.23 -48.31
N ALA A 17 -13.37 -5.48 -49.39
CA ALA A 17 -13.62 -6.05 -50.72
C ALA A 17 -12.40 -6.79 -51.27
N ASP A 18 -11.21 -6.24 -51.04
CA ASP A 18 -9.92 -6.76 -51.54
C ASP A 18 -9.26 -7.72 -50.54
N VAL A 19 -9.76 -7.80 -49.31
CA VAL A 19 -9.26 -8.73 -48.28
C VAL A 19 -9.85 -10.11 -48.55
N SER A 20 -9.01 -11.01 -49.08
CA SER A 20 -9.35 -12.42 -49.24
C SER A 20 -8.77 -13.23 -48.07
N PRO A 21 -9.60 -13.79 -47.16
CA PRO A 21 -9.11 -14.61 -46.05
C PRO A 21 -8.28 -15.82 -46.52
N THR A 22 -8.66 -16.38 -47.66
CA THR A 22 -7.93 -17.46 -48.32
C THR A 22 -6.58 -17.01 -48.87
N GLY A 23 -6.46 -15.79 -49.39
CA GLY A 23 -5.20 -15.21 -49.86
C GLY A 23 -4.23 -14.93 -48.72
N MET A 24 -4.72 -14.42 -47.58
CA MET A 24 -3.89 -14.19 -46.39
C MET A 24 -3.27 -15.48 -45.85
N ILE A 25 -4.02 -16.58 -45.81
CA ILE A 25 -3.50 -17.88 -45.36
C ILE A 25 -2.47 -18.43 -46.36
N ALA A 26 -2.71 -18.26 -47.66
CA ALA A 26 -1.78 -18.70 -48.70
C ALA A 26 -0.45 -17.92 -48.65
N ASP A 27 -0.53 -16.60 -48.45
CA ASP A 27 0.63 -15.73 -48.29
C ASP A 27 1.43 -16.07 -47.02
N PHE A 28 0.74 -16.26 -45.89
CA PHE A 28 1.38 -16.73 -44.65
C PHE A 28 2.07 -18.08 -44.84
N ARG A 29 1.44 -19.03 -45.54
CA ARG A 29 2.03 -20.35 -45.82
C ARG A 29 3.30 -20.22 -46.67
N GLU A 30 3.30 -19.32 -47.63
CA GLU A 30 4.46 -19.07 -48.49
C GLU A 30 5.62 -18.47 -47.69
N VAL A 31 5.37 -17.42 -46.91
CA VAL A 31 6.37 -16.79 -46.02
C VAL A 31 6.90 -17.80 -44.99
N TRP A 32 6.03 -18.62 -44.41
CA TRP A 32 6.41 -19.67 -43.47
C TRP A 32 7.29 -20.75 -44.10
N ARG A 33 7.06 -21.05 -45.38
CA ARG A 33 7.90 -21.96 -46.15
C ARG A 33 9.28 -21.35 -46.41
N GLN A 34 9.34 -20.05 -46.71
CA GLN A 34 10.57 -19.30 -46.98
C GLN A 34 11.45 -19.05 -45.75
N ALA A 35 10.88 -19.06 -44.54
CA ALA A 35 11.59 -18.85 -43.26
C ALA A 35 12.68 -19.90 -42.92
N GLY A 36 12.95 -20.87 -43.80
CA GLY A 36 14.06 -21.83 -43.69
C GLY A 36 13.88 -22.91 -42.62
N GLY A 37 14.93 -23.70 -42.38
CA GLY A 37 14.89 -24.86 -41.49
C GLY A 37 14.71 -24.52 -40.00
N ASN A 38 15.15 -23.33 -39.56
CA ASN A 38 15.09 -22.92 -38.16
C ASN A 38 13.75 -22.27 -37.74
N ARG A 39 12.76 -22.17 -38.64
CA ARG A 39 11.46 -21.53 -38.38
C ARG A 39 10.77 -21.99 -37.10
N TRP A 40 10.84 -23.29 -36.78
CA TRP A 40 10.24 -23.85 -35.57
C TRP A 40 10.95 -23.40 -34.29
N ARG A 41 12.25 -23.12 -34.34
CA ARG A 41 13.03 -22.64 -33.18
C ARG A 41 12.63 -21.21 -32.84
N PHE A 42 12.55 -20.35 -33.85
CA PHE A 42 12.10 -18.97 -33.66
C PHE A 42 10.63 -18.90 -33.22
N ALA A 43 9.78 -19.73 -33.82
CA ALA A 43 8.38 -19.85 -33.40
C ALA A 43 8.24 -20.29 -31.94
N ALA A 44 9.03 -21.28 -31.52
CA ALA A 44 9.05 -21.75 -30.13
C ALA A 44 9.52 -20.65 -29.16
N VAL A 45 10.58 -19.90 -29.50
CA VAL A 45 11.05 -18.79 -28.65
C VAL A 45 10.00 -17.68 -28.56
N ALA A 46 9.38 -17.30 -29.67
CA ALA A 46 8.33 -16.29 -29.67
C ALA A 46 7.12 -16.73 -28.84
N ALA A 47 6.72 -18.00 -28.96
CA ALA A 47 5.66 -18.58 -28.15
C ALA A 47 6.03 -18.57 -26.66
N VAL A 48 7.24 -18.99 -26.28
CA VAL A 48 7.70 -18.96 -24.88
C VAL A 48 7.69 -17.54 -24.31
N CYS A 49 8.17 -16.54 -25.04
CA CYS A 49 8.11 -15.14 -24.60
C CYS A 49 6.65 -14.69 -24.37
N THR A 50 5.76 -15.01 -25.31
CA THR A 50 4.35 -14.58 -25.25
C THR A 50 3.62 -15.29 -24.10
N PHE A 51 3.66 -16.62 -24.09
CA PHE A 51 3.00 -17.43 -23.06
C PHE A 51 3.63 -17.22 -21.68
N GLY A 52 4.93 -16.91 -21.58
CA GLY A 52 5.57 -16.58 -20.31
C GLY A 52 4.96 -15.35 -19.65
N VAL A 53 4.72 -14.28 -20.43
CA VAL A 53 4.04 -13.07 -19.94
C VAL A 53 2.62 -13.39 -19.49
N PHE A 54 1.85 -14.09 -20.33
CA PHE A 54 0.48 -14.46 -19.99
C PHE A 54 0.39 -15.42 -18.80
N TYR A 55 1.34 -16.33 -18.64
CA TYR A 55 1.41 -17.26 -17.50
C TYR A 55 1.58 -16.50 -16.19
N VAL A 56 2.50 -15.52 -16.14
CA VAL A 56 2.67 -14.66 -14.96
C VAL A 56 1.41 -13.86 -14.69
N MET A 57 0.81 -13.26 -15.71
CA MET A 57 -0.42 -12.48 -15.56
C MET A 57 -1.61 -13.32 -15.11
N MET A 58 -1.73 -14.58 -15.55
CA MET A 58 -2.83 -15.46 -15.19
C MET A 58 -2.82 -15.82 -13.69
N GLY A 59 -1.64 -15.82 -13.06
CA GLY A 59 -1.49 -16.01 -11.61
C GLY A 59 -1.68 -14.74 -10.78
N GLN A 60 -1.83 -13.57 -11.42
CA GLN A 60 -2.18 -12.34 -10.71
C GLN A 60 -3.68 -12.36 -10.46
N GLU A 61 -4.08 -12.72 -9.24
CA GLU A 61 -5.41 -12.36 -8.78
C GLU A 61 -5.49 -10.83 -8.81
N ALA A 62 -6.30 -10.28 -9.71
CA ALA A 62 -6.71 -8.90 -9.60
C ALA A 62 -7.35 -8.78 -8.21
N SER A 63 -6.64 -8.15 -7.27
CA SER A 63 -7.19 -7.84 -5.97
C SER A 63 -8.43 -7.01 -6.25
N ALA A 64 -9.60 -7.64 -6.20
CA ALA A 64 -10.85 -6.94 -6.22
C ALA A 64 -10.71 -5.80 -5.19
N PRO A 65 -11.22 -4.59 -5.48
CA PRO A 65 -11.22 -3.54 -4.49
C PRO A 65 -11.73 -4.14 -3.18
N HIS A 66 -10.89 -4.14 -2.14
CA HIS A 66 -11.26 -4.73 -0.87
C HIS A 66 -12.65 -4.20 -0.52
N HIS A 67 -13.64 -5.08 -0.38
CA HIS A 67 -14.98 -4.64 -0.01
C HIS A 67 -14.81 -3.77 1.25
N PRO A 68 -15.38 -2.55 1.27
CA PRO A 68 -15.26 -1.70 2.43
C PRO A 68 -15.68 -2.52 3.65
N PRO A 69 -14.86 -2.55 4.70
CA PRO A 69 -15.13 -3.41 5.84
C PRO A 69 -16.54 -3.11 6.35
N LYS A 70 -17.36 -4.15 6.52
CA LYS A 70 -18.66 -4.00 7.16
C LYS A 70 -18.40 -3.63 8.62
N VAL A 71 -18.45 -2.34 8.93
CA VAL A 71 -18.27 -1.84 10.29
C VAL A 71 -19.59 -2.05 11.03
N THR A 72 -19.71 -3.19 11.71
CA THR A 72 -20.75 -3.36 12.73
C THR A 72 -20.30 -2.60 13.97
N TYR A 73 -20.87 -1.42 14.19
CA TYR A 73 -20.71 -0.68 15.44
C TYR A 73 -21.48 -1.43 16.54
N ILE A 74 -20.78 -2.30 17.27
CA ILE A 74 -21.29 -2.88 18.50
C ILE A 74 -21.05 -1.82 19.58
N THR A 75 -22.12 -1.22 20.12
CA THR A 75 -22.05 -0.42 21.35
C THR A 75 -21.80 -1.37 22.52
N VAL A 76 -20.53 -1.75 22.75
CA VAL A 76 -20.16 -2.89 23.62
C VAL A 76 -20.20 -2.60 25.13
N PHE A 77 -20.78 -1.48 25.53
CA PHE A 77 -20.61 -0.97 26.86
C PHE A 77 -21.95 -0.80 27.55
N PRO A 78 -22.31 -1.71 28.48
CA PRO A 78 -23.52 -1.58 29.28
C PRO A 78 -23.59 -0.20 29.93
N ALA A 79 -24.76 0.42 29.90
CA ALA A 79 -25.02 1.72 30.52
C ALA A 79 -24.84 1.69 32.05
N HIS A 80 -24.78 0.50 32.66
CA HIS A 80 -24.73 0.28 34.12
C HIS A 80 -23.49 -0.49 34.57
N ARG A 81 -22.36 -0.35 33.86
CA ARG A 81 -21.09 -0.94 34.30
C ARG A 81 -20.63 -0.27 35.60
N THR A 82 -20.13 -1.08 36.52
CA THR A 82 -19.50 -0.58 37.75
C THR A 82 -18.09 -0.08 37.47
N ASP A 83 -17.59 0.85 38.29
CA ASP A 83 -16.23 1.40 38.15
C ASP A 83 -15.15 0.30 38.21
N ALA A 84 -15.36 -0.74 39.03
CA ALA A 84 -14.48 -1.90 39.13
C ALA A 84 -14.39 -2.70 37.81
N GLU A 85 -15.51 -2.86 37.10
CA GLU A 85 -15.53 -3.54 35.79
C GLU A 85 -14.87 -2.68 34.70
N ILE A 86 -14.97 -1.35 34.80
CA ILE A 86 -14.30 -0.42 33.88
C ILE A 86 -12.78 -0.49 34.09
N GLU A 87 -12.32 -0.48 35.34
CA GLU A 87 -10.90 -0.58 35.67
C GLU A 87 -10.31 -1.92 35.21
N ALA A 88 -10.99 -3.03 35.51
CA ALA A 88 -10.57 -4.36 35.08
C ALA A 88 -10.48 -4.46 33.54
N SER A 89 -11.46 -3.90 32.82
CA SER A 89 -11.46 -3.85 31.35
C SER A 89 -10.33 -2.98 30.80
N ASN A 90 -10.07 -1.82 31.42
CA ASN A 90 -8.99 -0.94 31.01
C ASN A 90 -7.62 -1.59 31.21
N ILE A 91 -7.39 -2.24 32.34
CA ILE A 91 -6.15 -2.97 32.62
C ILE A 91 -5.97 -4.12 31.61
N ALA A 92 -7.02 -4.90 31.34
CA ALA A 92 -6.94 -5.98 30.35
C ALA A 92 -6.69 -5.46 28.92
N ASN A 93 -7.31 -4.34 28.55
CA ASN A 93 -7.07 -3.67 27.27
C ASN A 93 -5.66 -3.13 27.17
N GLN A 94 -5.15 -2.53 28.24
CA GLN A 94 -3.82 -1.98 28.29
C GLN A 94 -2.77 -3.08 28.16
N LYS A 95 -2.92 -4.20 28.87
CA LYS A 95 -2.05 -5.38 28.71
C LYS A 95 -2.05 -5.92 27.28
N ARG A 96 -3.21 -5.99 26.62
CA ARG A 96 -3.31 -6.41 25.21
C ARG A 96 -2.63 -5.43 24.27
N LYS A 97 -2.82 -4.12 24.48
CA LYS A 97 -2.15 -3.08 23.70
C LYS A 97 -0.63 -3.16 23.85
N GLU A 98 -0.14 -3.31 25.07
CA GLU A 98 1.27 -3.42 25.39
C GLU A 98 1.91 -4.66 24.77
N ALA A 99 1.24 -5.82 24.84
CA ALA A 99 1.71 -7.04 24.19
C ALA A 99 1.84 -6.87 22.67
N LEU A 100 0.83 -6.29 22.02
CA LEU A 100 0.86 -6.03 20.58
C LEU A 100 1.91 -4.98 20.20
N ALA A 101 2.10 -3.95 21.03
CA ALA A 101 3.12 -2.94 20.83
C ALA A 101 4.53 -3.53 20.94
N LEU A 102 4.75 -4.43 21.90
CA LEU A 102 6.01 -5.15 22.05
C LEU A 102 6.32 -6.01 20.83
N ASP A 103 5.34 -6.77 20.34
CA ASP A 103 5.53 -7.61 19.15
C ASP A 103 5.80 -6.77 17.89
N ARG A 104 5.12 -5.64 17.71
CA ARG A 104 5.41 -4.70 16.62
C ARG A 104 6.82 -4.13 16.75
N ALA A 105 7.20 -3.67 17.93
CA ALA A 105 8.53 -3.12 18.17
C ALA A 105 9.65 -4.14 17.86
N ARG A 106 9.42 -5.42 18.17
CA ARG A 106 10.32 -6.52 17.79
C ARG A 106 10.44 -6.64 16.28
N ARG A 107 9.33 -6.77 15.56
CA ARG A 107 9.35 -6.87 14.09
C ARG A 107 9.98 -5.66 13.42
N ASP A 108 9.67 -4.46 13.91
CA ASP A 108 10.24 -3.23 13.38
C ASP A 108 11.75 -3.18 13.63
N ALA A 109 12.23 -3.71 14.77
CA ALA A 109 13.66 -3.85 15.02
C ALA A 109 14.32 -4.85 14.07
N ASP A 110 13.69 -5.99 13.82
CA ASP A 110 14.19 -7.01 12.89
C ASP A 110 14.30 -6.46 11.47
N VAL A 111 13.27 -5.75 11.00
CA VAL A 111 13.26 -5.10 9.68
C VAL A 111 14.37 -4.04 9.60
N ARG A 112 14.50 -3.17 10.61
CA ARG A 112 15.59 -2.18 10.63
C ARG A 112 16.96 -2.84 10.59
N ASN A 113 17.18 -3.91 11.35
CA ASN A 113 18.45 -4.62 11.38
C ASN A 113 18.77 -5.26 10.03
N LEU A 114 17.79 -5.91 9.39
CA LEU A 114 17.94 -6.47 8.05
C LEU A 114 18.38 -5.41 7.03
N TYR A 115 17.74 -4.24 7.02
CA TYR A 115 18.11 -3.16 6.11
C TYR A 115 19.50 -2.58 6.42
N LYS A 116 19.88 -2.49 7.70
CA LYS A 116 21.23 -2.06 8.09
C LYS A 116 22.29 -3.06 7.61
N GLU A 117 22.03 -4.36 7.75
CA GLU A 117 22.93 -5.40 7.25
C GLU A 117 23.04 -5.33 5.72
N LEU A 118 21.92 -5.25 5.01
CA LEU A 118 21.91 -5.12 3.55
C LEU A 118 22.69 -3.87 3.08
N GLY A 119 22.52 -2.74 3.76
CA GLY A 119 23.28 -1.52 3.49
C GLY A 119 24.79 -1.71 3.67
N ARG A 120 25.20 -2.36 4.76
CA ARG A 120 26.62 -2.68 5.02
C ARG A 120 27.20 -3.59 3.94
N TRP A 121 26.46 -4.62 3.52
CA TRP A 121 26.86 -5.52 2.42
C TRP A 121 26.98 -4.80 1.08
N SER A 122 26.12 -3.82 0.82
CA SER A 122 26.16 -2.97 -0.37
C SER A 122 27.29 -1.92 -0.34
N GLY A 123 28.08 -1.86 0.74
CA GLY A 123 29.18 -0.90 0.91
C GLY A 123 28.75 0.48 1.43
N MET A 124 27.54 0.62 1.97
CA MET A 124 27.05 1.85 2.59
C MET A 124 27.51 1.97 4.05
N ASP A 125 27.99 3.16 4.45
CA ASP A 125 28.30 3.46 5.86
C ASP A 125 27.03 3.79 6.66
N VAL A 126 26.33 2.74 7.05
CA VAL A 126 25.07 2.80 7.80
C VAL A 126 25.24 3.44 9.18
N ASP A 127 26.41 3.31 9.80
CA ASP A 127 26.66 3.84 11.16
C ASP A 127 26.85 5.36 11.12
N LYS A 128 27.53 5.88 10.09
CA LYS A 128 27.58 7.32 9.85
C LYS A 128 26.20 7.90 9.59
N ILE A 129 25.40 7.26 8.73
CA ILE A 129 24.02 7.70 8.43
C ILE A 129 23.16 7.71 9.69
N ALA A 130 23.24 6.67 10.53
CA ALA A 130 22.50 6.60 11.78
C ALA A 130 22.87 7.75 12.74
N ARG A 131 24.16 8.04 12.92
CA ARG A 131 24.63 9.14 13.77
C ARG A 131 24.16 10.51 13.28
N GLU A 132 24.22 10.75 11.97
CA GLU A 132 23.77 12.00 11.37
C GLU A 132 22.25 12.16 11.52
N ALA A 133 21.49 11.09 11.32
CA ALA A 133 20.04 11.08 11.53
C ALA A 133 19.68 11.34 13.00
N ASP A 134 20.37 10.72 13.95
CA ASP A 134 20.12 10.95 15.38
C ASP A 134 20.41 12.40 15.79
N ALA A 135 21.48 13.00 15.25
CA ALA A 135 21.82 14.40 15.49
C ALA A 135 20.77 15.36 14.91
N GLN A 136 20.30 15.10 13.69
CA GLN A 136 19.23 15.89 13.07
C GLN A 136 17.91 15.76 13.82
N ASN A 137 17.49 14.53 14.15
CA ASN A 137 16.28 14.27 14.93
C ASN A 137 16.32 14.95 16.31
N ALA A 138 17.49 14.98 16.96
CA ALA A 138 17.65 15.66 18.24
C ALA A 138 17.54 17.19 18.10
N ALA A 139 18.08 17.76 17.01
CA ALA A 139 17.95 19.18 16.72
C ALA A 139 16.51 19.58 16.40
N GLU A 140 15.82 18.80 15.57
CA GLU A 140 14.42 18.99 15.21
C GLU A 140 13.50 18.91 16.44
N LYS A 141 13.67 17.90 17.30
CA LYS A 141 12.90 17.79 18.55
C LYS A 141 13.11 18.99 19.47
N LYS A 142 14.34 19.52 19.57
CA LYS A 142 14.60 20.72 20.37
C LYS A 142 13.89 21.94 19.79
N ALA A 143 13.99 22.14 18.47
CA ALA A 143 13.31 23.23 17.78
C ALA A 143 11.78 23.14 17.91
N GLU A 144 11.21 21.94 17.79
CA GLU A 144 9.78 21.70 17.97
C GLU A 144 9.32 22.00 19.40
N LEU A 145 10.09 21.54 20.41
CA LEU A 145 9.79 21.83 21.81
C LEU A 145 9.86 23.33 22.11
N GLU A 146 10.82 24.05 21.54
CA GLU A 146 10.93 25.50 21.66
C GLU A 146 9.75 26.22 20.99
N ALA A 147 9.33 25.78 19.80
CA ALA A 147 8.17 26.31 19.12
C ALA A 147 6.86 26.04 19.89
N ILE A 148 6.72 24.87 20.50
CA ILE A 148 5.58 24.53 21.37
C ILE A 148 5.60 25.42 22.62
N ARG A 149 6.76 25.61 23.25
CA ARG A 149 6.90 26.48 24.44
C ARG A 149 6.53 27.91 24.11
N LYS A 150 7.00 28.44 22.98
CA LYS A 150 6.69 29.79 22.51
C LYS A 150 5.19 29.95 22.25
N ARG A 151 4.57 29.04 21.51
CA ARG A 151 3.10 29.03 21.30
C ARG A 151 2.32 28.97 22.61
N ARG A 152 2.78 28.17 23.57
CA ARG A 152 2.14 28.07 24.89
C ARG A 152 2.28 29.37 25.70
N GLN A 153 3.42 30.06 25.59
CA GLN A 153 3.64 31.35 26.24
C GLN A 153 2.78 32.45 25.62
N GLU A 154 2.70 32.50 24.29
CA GLU A 154 1.83 33.43 23.56
C GLU A 154 0.35 33.21 23.94
N ALA A 155 -0.13 31.97 23.91
CA ALA A 155 -1.49 31.63 24.33
C ALA A 155 -1.76 31.99 25.81
N ASN A 156 -0.80 31.77 26.70
CA ASN A 156 -0.93 32.16 28.10
C ASN A 156 -0.94 33.68 28.29
N ALA A 157 -0.20 34.43 27.47
CA ALA A 157 -0.17 35.89 27.51
C ALA A 157 -1.48 36.50 26.96
N GLU A 158 -2.05 35.92 25.90
CA GLU A 158 -3.36 36.29 25.38
C GLU A 158 -4.48 36.03 26.42
N LEU A 159 -4.45 34.86 27.07
CA LEU A 159 -5.39 34.53 28.16
C LEU A 159 -5.30 35.49 29.35
N ALA A 160 -4.09 35.97 29.67
CA ALA A 160 -3.86 36.96 30.71
C ALA A 160 -4.33 38.38 30.29
N ALA A 161 -4.19 38.74 29.01
CA ALA A 161 -4.65 40.01 28.47
C ALA A 161 -6.18 40.10 28.36
N GLU A 162 -6.86 38.97 28.12
CA GLU A 162 -8.34 38.87 28.13
C GLU A 162 -8.94 38.83 29.55
N GLY A 163 -8.13 38.85 30.62
CA GLY A 163 -8.61 38.90 32.00
C GLY A 163 -9.35 37.64 32.49
N LYS A 164 -9.24 36.50 31.79
CA LYS A 164 -9.77 35.21 32.27
C LYS A 164 -8.74 34.56 33.22
N PRO A 165 -9.15 34.11 34.43
CA PRO A 165 -8.22 33.58 35.39
C PRO A 165 -7.60 32.28 34.86
N THR A 166 -6.27 32.22 34.87
CA THR A 166 -5.49 31.02 34.57
C THR A 166 -5.81 29.96 35.63
N ALA A 167 -6.45 28.86 35.24
CA ALA A 167 -6.49 27.67 36.08
C ALA A 167 -5.05 27.15 36.23
N ALA A 168 -4.46 27.39 37.40
CA ALA A 168 -3.15 26.89 37.78
C ALA A 168 -3.08 25.35 37.63
N PRO A 169 -1.91 24.78 37.29
CA PRO A 169 -1.75 23.33 37.28
C PRO A 169 -1.98 22.81 38.69
N ALA A 170 -3.00 21.95 38.86
CA ALA A 170 -3.30 21.31 40.13
C ALA A 170 -2.07 20.53 40.60
N ALA A 171 -1.51 20.94 41.74
CA ALA A 171 -0.51 20.18 42.47
C ALA A 171 -1.09 18.79 42.84
N PRO A 172 -0.26 17.73 42.84
CA PRO A 172 -0.74 16.40 43.23
C PRO A 172 -1.16 16.44 44.70
N ALA A 173 -2.43 16.13 44.96
CA ALA A 173 -2.99 16.06 46.30
C ALA A 173 -2.30 14.94 47.10
N SER A 174 -1.75 15.29 48.26
CA SER A 174 -1.28 14.34 49.27
C SER A 174 -2.44 13.45 49.77
N PRO A 175 -2.19 12.17 50.06
CA PRO A 175 -3.23 11.25 50.52
C PRO A 175 -3.67 11.55 51.97
N PRO A 176 -4.95 11.33 52.32
CA PRO A 176 -5.46 11.56 53.67
C PRO A 176 -4.96 10.51 54.66
N GLN A 177 -4.83 10.93 55.93
CA GLN A 177 -4.44 10.11 57.09
C GLN A 177 -5.47 9.03 57.44
#